data_AF-A0A5K8A0Z3-F1
#
_entry.id   AF-A0A5K8A0Z3-F1
#
_cell.length_a   1.000
_cell.length_b   1.000
_cell.length_c   1.000
_cell.angle_alpha   90.00
_cell.angle_beta   90.00
_cell.angle_gamma   90.00
#
_symmetry.space_group_name_H-M   'P 1'
#
loop_
_entity.id
_entity.type
_entity.pdbx_description
1 polymer ?
#
loop_
_entity_poly.entity_id
_entity_poly.type
_entity_poly.pdbx_seq_one_letter_code
_entity_poly.pdbx_strand_id
1 'polypeptide(L)' 'MDKKLKKKSLCKWDKSDAQESWAEFSGLVGKSKFVCGKCLRSAKLKGMLCKPEKLAKPA' A
#
# COMPACT_ATOMS: atom_id res chain seq x y z
N MET A 1 -14.49 -4.37 16.52
CA MET A 1 -14.27 -2.90 16.59
C MET A 1 -13.13 -2.61 15.63
N ASP A 2 -13.40 -2.35 14.35
CA ASP A 2 -12.30 -2.27 13.37
C ASP A 2 -12.46 -1.01 12.53
N LYS A 3 -11.79 0.00 13.06
CA LYS A 3 -11.86 1.41 12.70
C LYS A 3 -11.35 1.61 11.25
N LYS A 4 -12.28 1.60 10.30
CA LYS A 4 -12.40 2.54 9.16
C LYS A 4 -11.08 3.19 8.72
N LEU A 5 -10.39 2.62 7.74
CA LEU A 5 -9.45 3.36 6.88
C LEU A 5 -10.21 3.93 5.67
N LYS A 6 -11.12 4.88 5.96
CA LYS A 6 -11.63 5.81 4.94
C LYS A 6 -10.54 6.85 4.68
N LYS A 7 -9.68 6.57 3.69
CA LYS A 7 -8.94 7.53 2.85
C LYS A 7 -8.04 6.70 1.93
N LYS A 8 -8.45 6.54 0.67
CA LYS A 8 -7.70 5.94 -0.47
C LYS A 8 -6.56 4.99 -0.07
N SER A 9 -6.87 3.81 0.47
CA SER A 9 -5.86 2.76 0.63
C SER A 9 -5.23 2.49 -0.73
N LEU A 10 -3.91 2.27 -0.78
CA LEU A 10 -3.16 1.91 -2.00
C LEU A 10 -3.79 0.69 -2.68
N CYS A 11 -4.39 -0.19 -1.89
CA CYS A 11 -5.19 -1.34 -2.35
C CYS A 11 -6.47 -0.99 -3.10
N LYS A 12 -6.89 0.27 -3.14
CA LYS A 12 -8.08 0.77 -3.81
C LYS A 12 -7.76 1.84 -4.86
N TRP A 13 -6.47 2.13 -5.07
CA TRP A 13 -6.04 2.99 -6.18
C TRP A 13 -6.28 2.27 -7.50
N ASP A 14 -6.86 3.00 -8.44
CA ASP A 14 -6.96 2.61 -9.82
C ASP A 14 -5.73 3.07 -10.61
N LYS A 15 -5.62 2.64 -11.87
CA LYS A 15 -4.45 2.97 -12.72
C LYS A 15 -4.33 4.49 -12.92
N SER A 16 -5.47 5.18 -13.03
CA SER A 16 -5.54 6.63 -13.18
C SER A 16 -5.09 7.38 -11.92
N ASP A 17 -5.50 6.95 -10.71
CA ASP A 17 -5.02 7.55 -9.45
C ASP A 17 -3.50 7.37 -9.30
N ALA A 18 -2.96 6.20 -9.68
CA ALA A 18 -1.53 5.94 -9.65
C ALA A 18 -0.75 6.80 -10.65
N GLN A 19 -1.32 7.06 -11.84
CA GLN A 19 -0.70 7.95 -12.82
C GLN A 19 -0.77 9.43 -12.40
N GLU A 20 -1.89 9.88 -11.86
CA GLU A 20 -2.08 11.26 -11.39
C GLU A 20 -1.17 11.57 -10.19
N SER A 21 -0.91 10.58 -9.33
CA SER A 21 -0.04 10.70 -8.15
C SER A 21 1.15 9.73 -8.19
N TRP A 22 1.85 9.66 -9.33
CA TRP A 22 2.99 8.75 -9.51
C TRP A 22 4.14 8.99 -8.52
N ALA A 23 4.41 10.24 -8.18
CA ALA A 23 5.45 10.60 -7.21
C ALA A 23 5.14 10.07 -5.80
N GLU A 24 3.90 10.24 -5.33
CA GLU A 24 3.40 9.70 -4.06
C GLU A 24 3.41 8.17 -4.07
N PHE A 25 2.95 7.56 -5.17
CA PHE A 25 2.97 6.11 -5.36
C PHE A 25 4.39 5.54 -5.26
N SER A 26 5.33 6.16 -5.98
CA SER A 26 6.75 5.77 -5.98
C SER A 26 7.36 5.92 -4.58
N GLY A 27 7.04 6.99 -3.85
CA GLY A 27 7.49 7.17 -2.46
C GLY A 27 6.91 6.11 -1.50
N LEU A 28 5.70 5.64 -1.75
CA LEU A 28 5.02 4.63 -0.95
C LEU A 28 5.52 3.21 -1.21
N VAL A 29 5.81 2.88 -2.46
CA VAL A 29 6.30 1.57 -2.89
C VAL A 29 7.83 1.46 -2.72
N GLY A 30 8.60 2.51 -2.98
CA GLY A 30 10.08 2.45 -3.03
C GLY A 30 10.78 2.07 -1.72
N LYS A 31 10.13 2.24 -0.56
CA LYS A 31 10.61 1.72 0.75
C LYS A 31 9.58 0.82 1.41
N SER A 32 8.83 0.05 0.63
CA SER A 32 7.76 -0.79 1.16
C SER A 32 8.29 -1.89 2.07
N LYS A 33 7.85 -1.87 3.33
CA LYS A 33 8.12 -2.91 4.33
C LYS A 33 6.94 -3.85 4.53
N PHE A 34 5.82 -3.55 3.88
CA PHE A 34 4.58 -4.29 4.00
C PHE A 34 4.04 -4.61 2.61
N VAL A 35 3.41 -5.76 2.47
CA VAL A 35 2.64 -6.18 1.30
C VAL A 35 1.22 -6.50 1.72
N CYS A 36 0.25 -6.25 0.85
CA CYS A 36 -1.10 -6.72 1.06
C CYS A 36 -1.20 -8.19 0.64
N GLY A 37 -1.49 -9.11 1.56
CA GLY A 37 -1.67 -10.54 1.25
C GLY A 37 -2.82 -10.84 0.27
N LYS A 38 -3.76 -9.89 0.08
CA LYS A 38 -4.90 -10.05 -0.85
C LYS A 38 -4.71 -9.36 -2.19
N CYS A 39 -4.03 -8.22 -2.21
CA CYS A 39 -3.92 -7.36 -3.38
C CYS A 39 -2.50 -7.35 -3.98
N LEU A 40 -1.53 -7.99 -3.31
CA LEU A 40 -0.11 -8.02 -3.67
C LEU A 40 0.55 -6.65 -3.85
N ARG A 41 -0.11 -5.58 -3.38
CA ARG A 41 0.42 -4.21 -3.39
C ARG A 41 1.32 -3.99 -2.20
N SER A 42 2.43 -3.30 -2.43
CA SER A 42 3.44 -3.03 -1.40
C SER A 42 3.34 -1.58 -0.92
N ALA A 43 3.54 -1.35 0.36
CA ALA A 43 3.55 -0.01 0.94
C ALA A 43 4.56 0.10 2.09
N LYS A 44 5.06 1.31 2.30
CA LYS A 44 5.92 1.65 3.45
C LYS A 44 5.14 1.60 4.77
N LEU A 45 3.84 1.88 4.72
CA LEU A 45 2.96 2.03 5.89
C LEU A 45 1.89 0.94 5.94
N LYS A 46 1.73 0.32 7.11
CA LYS A 46 0.69 -0.70 7.39
C LYS A 46 -0.71 -0.18 7.07
N GLY A 47 -1.00 1.09 7.38
CA GLY A 47 -2.32 1.71 7.20
C GLY A 47 -2.73 1.93 5.74
N MET A 48 -1.83 1.77 4.77
CA MET A 48 -2.17 1.97 3.36
C MET A 48 -2.67 0.71 2.65
N LEU A 49 -2.67 -0.43 3.34
CA LEU A 49 -3.02 -1.72 2.77
C LEU A 49 -4.26 -2.27 3.47
N CYS A 50 -5.10 -3.01 2.71
CA CYS A 50 -6.28 -3.65 3.28
C CYS A 50 -5.92 -4.79 4.24
N LYS A 51 -4.93 -5.61 3.87
CA LYS A 51 -4.41 -6.74 4.67
C LYS A 51 -2.88 -6.70 4.71
N PRO A 52 -2.28 -5.78 5.48
CA PRO A 52 -0.84 -5.62 5.52
C PRO A 52 -0.15 -6.77 6.24
N GLU A 53 0.76 -7.43 5.54
CA GLU A 53 1.75 -8.37 6.04
C GLU A 53 3.14 -7.73 5.95
N LYS A 54 4.05 -8.06 6.87
CA LYS A 54 5.43 -7.60 6.79
C LYS A 54 6.15 -8.36 5.69
N LEU A 55 6.81 -7.64 4.78
CA LEU A 55 7.84 -8.26 3.94
C LEU A 55 8.97 -8.71 4.86
N ALA A 56 9.23 -10.01 4.91
CA ALA A 56 10.51 -10.49 5.40
C ALA A 56 11.61 -9.88 4.50
N LYS A 57 12.69 -9.39 5.12
CA LYS A 57 13.84 -8.91 4.33
C LYS A 57 14.30 -10.08 3.44
N PRO A 58 14.56 -9.87 2.13
CA PRO A 58 15.26 -10.87 1.37
C PRO A 58 16.60 -11.13 2.07
N ALA A 59 16.91 -12.42 2.24
CA ALA A 59 18.16 -12.90 2.82
C ALA A 59 19.36 -12.42 2.01
#